data_AF-A0A7V9Q2S6-F1
#
_entry.id   AF-A0A7V9Q2S6-F1
#
_cell.length_a   1.000
_cell.length_b   1.000
_cell.length_c   1.000
_cell.angle_alpha   90.00
_cell.angle_beta   90.00
_cell.angle_gamma   90.00
#
_symmetry.space_group_name_H-M   'P 1'
#
loop_
_entity.id
_entity.type
_entity.pdbx_description
1 polymer ?
#
loop_
_entity_poly.entity_id
_entity_poly.type
_entity_poly.pdbx_seq_one_letter_code
_entity_poly.pdbx_strand_id
1 'polypeptide(L)'
;MSFVSNLRLAARLGLAFAALIIGLVAVAVSGTLAVGGLQSDVNDLTSRDMVELQLLGVTSQAFSTQHRLVTDHLYVFDGDLSAQDKLQKEFNRLAAAEEKANEQFAGLVRNPEIKALFEADSAAREKMEVQYEKALKLSRAETVANVEERDGSRTVYTDAITPLTAEVSAANVALTDALTGQARAKAEAADATAADSKRLILIVSGIALALAIGLATWITRSVTKPVGALSARLRSLNEQDFAELETGLQAVAAGDLTRDVKPVTEPLVIKSRDEIGQLSETFNEMLGKAQGGIASYNEMRAQVSSALNEVSANAGTVSSASQQMAATSKETGRAVDDIAHAVTEVAEGAEQQVRMIEAARSSIEEAARAVAVSAESAENTAEAAGQARAVAVEGVTAAEEATGAMREVTASQHNVTEAIRGLSQRTERI
;
A
#
# COMPACT_ATOMS: atom_id res chain seq x y z
N MET A 1 22.48 -12.90 4.16
CA MET A 1 21.52 -12.40 3.15
C MET A 1 20.90 -11.02 3.47
N SER A 2 21.04 -10.47 4.69
CA SER A 2 20.42 -9.16 5.06
C SER A 2 21.07 -7.93 4.41
N PHE A 3 22.32 -8.00 3.96
CA PHE A 3 22.99 -6.87 3.31
C PHE A 3 22.40 -6.59 1.92
N VAL A 4 22.12 -7.65 1.15
CA VAL A 4 21.66 -7.52 -0.25
C VAL A 4 20.20 -7.06 -0.33
N SER A 5 19.39 -7.39 0.68
CA SER A 5 18.00 -6.96 0.81
C SER A 5 17.83 -5.51 1.29
N ASN A 6 18.91 -4.77 1.55
CA ASN A 6 18.87 -3.36 1.90
C ASN A 6 19.50 -2.46 0.82
N LEU A 7 19.98 -3.05 -0.27
CA LEU A 7 20.48 -2.29 -1.43
C LEU A 7 19.35 -1.51 -2.08
N ARG A 8 19.69 -0.33 -2.61
CA ARG A 8 18.81 0.45 -3.47
C ARG A 8 18.28 -0.38 -4.63
N LEU A 9 17.04 -0.17 -5.05
CA LEU A 9 16.41 -0.91 -6.16
C LEU A 9 17.27 -0.88 -7.43
N ALA A 10 17.80 0.30 -7.78
CA ALA A 10 18.69 0.47 -8.92
C ALA A 10 19.99 -0.35 -8.80
N ALA A 11 20.56 -0.46 -7.59
CA ALA A 11 21.76 -1.26 -7.35
C ALA A 11 21.48 -2.77 -7.49
N ARG A 12 20.30 -3.25 -7.08
CA ARG A 12 19.92 -4.67 -7.26
C ARG A 12 19.76 -5.04 -8.72
N LEU A 13 19.03 -4.20 -9.48
CA LEU A 13 18.87 -4.37 -10.92
C LEU A 13 20.23 -4.27 -11.64
N GLY A 14 21.04 -3.27 -11.28
CA GLY A 14 22.39 -3.11 -11.82
C GLY A 14 23.28 -4.33 -11.59
N LEU A 15 23.28 -4.91 -10.39
CA LEU A 15 24.02 -6.15 -10.10
C LEU A 15 23.54 -7.33 -10.94
N ALA A 16 22.23 -7.49 -11.11
CA ALA A 16 21.69 -8.59 -11.90
C ALA A 16 22.00 -8.45 -13.39
N PHE A 17 21.83 -7.24 -13.96
CA PHE A 17 22.21 -6.98 -15.35
C PHE A 17 23.72 -7.08 -15.55
N ALA A 18 24.55 -6.60 -14.61
CA ALA A 18 26.00 -6.74 -14.70
C ALA A 18 26.42 -8.22 -14.68
N ALA A 19 25.82 -9.05 -13.82
CA ALA A 19 26.09 -10.49 -13.80
C ALA A 19 25.69 -11.18 -15.10
N LEU A 20 24.55 -10.80 -15.69
CA LEU A 20 24.11 -11.30 -17.00
C LEU A 20 25.08 -10.90 -18.12
N ILE A 21 25.51 -9.64 -18.15
CA ILE A 21 26.48 -9.14 -19.13
C ILE A 21 27.81 -9.88 -18.99
N ILE A 22 28.31 -10.06 -17.77
CA ILE A 22 29.55 -10.81 -17.51
C ILE A 22 29.39 -12.26 -18.01
N GLY A 23 28.25 -12.90 -17.75
CA GLY A 23 27.96 -14.24 -18.27
C GLY A 23 27.98 -14.30 -19.79
N LEU A 24 27.33 -13.35 -20.47
CA LEU A 24 27.32 -13.26 -21.93
C LEU A 24 28.73 -13.02 -22.50
N VAL A 25 29.50 -12.12 -21.89
CA VAL A 25 30.89 -11.85 -22.30
C VAL A 25 31.76 -13.09 -22.09
N ALA A 26 31.62 -13.80 -20.98
CA ALA A 26 32.37 -15.02 -20.71
C ALA A 26 32.08 -16.11 -21.76
N VAL A 27 30.81 -16.29 -22.14
CA VAL A 27 30.43 -17.22 -23.22
C VAL A 27 31.01 -16.77 -24.57
N ALA A 28 30.88 -15.48 -24.90
CA ALA A 28 31.40 -14.94 -26.16
C ALA A 28 32.93 -15.11 -26.26
N VAL A 29 33.68 -14.70 -25.24
CA VAL A 29 35.14 -14.83 -25.18
C VAL A 29 35.57 -16.28 -25.27
N SER A 30 34.92 -17.18 -24.51
CA SER A 30 35.20 -18.61 -24.56
C SER A 30 34.96 -19.20 -25.95
N GLY A 31 33.86 -18.80 -26.61
CA GLY A 31 33.55 -19.20 -27.97
C GLY A 31 34.58 -18.70 -28.99
N THR A 32 34.99 -17.44 -28.89
CA THR A 32 35.99 -16.87 -29.80
C THR A 32 37.36 -17.51 -29.64
N LEU A 33 37.81 -17.76 -28.41
CA LEU A 33 39.09 -18.43 -28.15
C LEU A 33 39.09 -19.87 -28.69
N ALA A 34 38.00 -20.60 -28.49
CA ALA A 34 37.82 -21.96 -29.00
C ALA A 34 37.88 -22.03 -30.53
N VAL A 35 37.15 -21.15 -31.21
CA VAL A 35 37.13 -21.08 -32.68
C VAL A 35 38.49 -20.62 -33.23
N GLY A 36 39.16 -19.69 -32.55
CA GLY A 36 40.48 -19.20 -32.95
C GLY A 36 41.55 -20.30 -32.95
N GLY A 37 41.57 -21.16 -31.92
CA GLY A 37 42.46 -22.31 -31.87
C GLY A 37 42.20 -23.30 -33.00
N LEU A 38 40.93 -23.68 -33.19
CA LEU A 38 40.55 -24.62 -34.25
C LEU A 38 40.87 -24.10 -35.66
N GLN A 39 40.67 -22.79 -35.90
CA GLN A 39 41.04 -22.17 -37.17
C GLN A 39 42.55 -22.24 -37.43
N SER A 40 43.38 -22.10 -36.40
CA SER A 40 44.83 -22.24 -36.52
C SER A 40 45.21 -23.67 -36.91
N ASP A 41 44.63 -24.68 -36.25
CA ASP A 41 44.91 -26.09 -36.53
C ASP A 41 44.48 -26.49 -37.95
N VAL A 42 43.29 -26.04 -38.39
CA VAL A 42 42.78 -26.27 -39.76
C VAL A 42 43.66 -25.60 -40.80
N ASN A 43 44.11 -24.36 -40.54
CA ASN A 43 45.02 -23.66 -41.44
C ASN A 43 46.35 -24.39 -41.56
N ASP A 44 46.92 -24.86 -40.45
CA ASP A 44 48.15 -25.65 -40.42
C ASP A 44 48.01 -26.95 -41.22
N LEU A 45 46.89 -27.66 -41.04
CA LEU A 45 46.61 -28.92 -41.74
C LEU A 45 46.47 -28.69 -43.26
N THR A 46 45.76 -27.63 -43.66
CA THR A 46 45.47 -27.35 -45.08
C THR A 46 46.67 -26.71 -45.82
N SER A 47 47.35 -25.76 -45.17
CA SER A 47 48.41 -24.96 -45.82
C SER A 47 49.80 -25.57 -45.72
N ARG A 48 50.00 -26.52 -44.80
CA ARG A 48 51.29 -27.19 -44.59
C ARG A 48 51.18 -28.69 -44.77
N ASP A 49 50.49 -29.39 -43.87
CA ASP A 49 50.62 -30.85 -43.79
C ASP A 49 50.00 -31.55 -45.04
N MET A 50 48.90 -31.02 -45.58
CA MET A 50 48.34 -31.48 -46.87
C MET A 50 49.26 -31.18 -48.06
N VAL A 51 49.96 -30.04 -48.03
CA VAL A 51 50.91 -29.66 -49.09
C VAL A 51 52.15 -30.57 -49.05
N GLU A 52 52.64 -30.92 -47.86
CA GLU A 52 53.71 -31.91 -47.68
C GLU A 52 53.31 -33.28 -48.28
N LEU A 53 52.11 -33.77 -47.97
CA LEU A 53 51.57 -35.01 -48.57
C LEU A 53 51.41 -34.92 -50.10
N GLN A 54 50.94 -33.78 -50.61
CA GLN A 54 50.80 -33.57 -52.06
C GLN A 54 52.16 -33.59 -52.77
N LEU A 55 53.16 -32.91 -52.21
CA LEU A 55 54.52 -32.88 -52.74
C LEU A 55 55.14 -34.29 -52.74
N LEU A 56 54.98 -35.05 -51.65
CA LEU A 56 55.43 -36.44 -51.60
C LEU A 56 54.72 -37.32 -52.64
N GLY A 57 53.42 -37.10 -52.88
CA GLY A 57 52.68 -37.79 -53.94
C GLY A 57 53.26 -37.50 -55.33
N VAL A 58 53.58 -36.24 -55.61
CA VAL A 58 54.20 -35.82 -56.88
C VAL A 58 55.57 -36.48 -57.07
N THR A 59 56.44 -36.47 -56.04
CA THR A 59 57.77 -37.09 -56.13
C THR A 59 57.68 -38.61 -56.27
N SER A 60 56.78 -39.26 -55.55
CA SER A 60 56.57 -40.71 -55.64
C SER A 60 56.03 -41.14 -57.01
N GLN A 61 55.14 -40.34 -57.61
CA GLN A 61 54.63 -40.56 -58.96
C GLN A 61 55.71 -40.31 -60.03
N ALA A 62 56.50 -39.24 -59.88
CA ALA A 62 57.60 -38.92 -60.79
C ALA A 62 58.64 -40.05 -60.82
N PHE A 63 59.05 -40.51 -59.64
CA PHE A 63 60.00 -41.61 -59.49
C PHE A 63 59.50 -42.94 -60.07
N SER A 64 58.24 -43.30 -59.80
CA SER A 64 57.63 -44.49 -60.42
C SER A 64 57.61 -44.39 -61.94
N THR A 65 57.39 -43.19 -62.47
CA THR A 65 57.40 -42.92 -63.91
C THR A 65 58.82 -43.01 -64.48
N GLN A 66 59.82 -42.43 -63.81
CA GLN A 66 61.22 -42.54 -64.19
C GLN A 66 61.69 -44.01 -64.25
N HIS A 67 61.33 -44.82 -63.25
CA HIS A 67 61.65 -46.25 -63.24
C HIS A 67 61.11 -46.97 -64.49
N ARG A 68 59.86 -46.66 -64.86
CA ARG A 68 59.24 -47.18 -66.09
C ARG A 68 59.97 -46.68 -67.33
N LEU A 69 60.30 -45.38 -67.42
CA LEU A 69 61.02 -44.81 -68.57
C LEU A 69 62.38 -45.47 -68.79
N VAL A 70 63.11 -45.76 -67.70
CA VAL A 70 64.39 -46.48 -67.76
C VAL A 70 64.19 -47.90 -68.28
N THR A 71 63.18 -48.60 -67.75
CA THR A 71 62.84 -49.95 -68.21
C THR A 71 62.44 -49.96 -69.69
N ASP A 72 61.59 -49.02 -70.11
CA ASP A 72 61.16 -48.84 -71.51
C ASP A 72 62.36 -48.54 -72.42
N HIS A 73 63.30 -47.71 -71.97
CA HIS A 73 64.50 -47.35 -72.73
C HIS A 73 65.46 -48.53 -72.92
N LEU A 74 65.60 -49.39 -71.91
CA LEU A 74 66.53 -50.54 -71.94
C LEU A 74 65.97 -51.78 -72.63
N TYR A 75 64.65 -51.99 -72.57
CA TYR A 75 64.03 -53.26 -72.99
C TYR A 75 62.93 -53.13 -74.05
N VAL A 76 62.15 -52.05 -74.04
CA VAL A 76 60.98 -51.90 -74.95
C VAL A 76 61.37 -51.23 -76.26
N PHE A 77 62.10 -50.12 -76.17
CA PHE A 77 62.57 -49.34 -77.31
C PHE A 77 64.06 -49.60 -77.60
N ASP A 78 64.48 -50.84 -77.36
CA ASP A 78 65.85 -51.27 -77.62
C ASP A 78 66.20 -51.13 -79.11
N GLY A 79 67.37 -50.57 -79.40
CA GLY A 79 67.81 -50.29 -80.78
C GLY A 79 67.15 -49.07 -81.46
N ASP A 80 66.08 -48.49 -80.92
CA ASP A 80 65.45 -47.28 -81.45
C ASP A 80 66.04 -46.02 -80.81
N LEU A 81 67.08 -45.47 -81.45
CA LEU A 81 67.76 -44.27 -80.95
C LEU A 81 66.84 -43.05 -80.81
N SER A 82 65.81 -42.92 -81.67
CA SER A 82 64.89 -41.79 -81.61
C SER A 82 63.94 -41.89 -80.41
N ALA A 83 63.42 -43.09 -80.14
CA ALA A 83 62.60 -43.35 -78.97
C ALA A 83 63.43 -43.23 -77.68
N GLN A 84 64.65 -43.77 -77.65
CA GLN A 84 65.58 -43.64 -76.53
C GLN A 84 65.87 -42.17 -76.18
N ASP A 85 66.20 -41.33 -77.18
CA ASP A 85 66.45 -39.90 -76.96
C ASP A 85 65.20 -39.15 -76.46
N LYS A 86 63.98 -39.59 -76.84
CA LYS A 86 62.72 -39.02 -76.30
C LYS A 86 62.49 -39.42 -74.84
N LEU A 87 62.70 -40.69 -74.51
CA LEU A 87 62.55 -41.19 -73.14
C LEU A 87 63.56 -40.54 -72.19
N GLN A 88 64.81 -40.36 -72.62
CA GLN A 88 65.82 -39.63 -71.85
C GLN A 88 65.41 -38.18 -71.58
N LYS A 89 64.86 -37.48 -72.58
CA LYS A 89 64.36 -36.11 -72.38
C LYS A 89 63.23 -36.04 -71.36
N GLU A 90 62.31 -37.00 -71.40
CA GLU A 90 61.21 -37.09 -70.44
C GLU A 90 61.71 -37.44 -69.03
N PHE A 91 62.70 -38.34 -68.92
CA PHE A 91 63.37 -38.66 -67.67
C PHE A 91 63.98 -37.40 -67.04
N ASN A 92 64.76 -36.64 -67.81
CA ASN A 92 65.39 -35.40 -67.35
C ASN A 92 64.34 -34.34 -66.95
N ARG A 93 63.20 -34.29 -67.66
CA ARG A 93 62.09 -33.39 -67.33
C ARG A 93 61.47 -33.73 -65.98
N LEU A 94 61.28 -35.02 -65.69
CA LEU A 94 60.74 -35.49 -64.42
C LEU A 94 61.75 -35.29 -63.28
N ALA A 95 63.03 -35.55 -63.52
CA ALA A 95 64.10 -35.30 -62.54
C ALA A 95 64.11 -33.83 -62.09
N ALA A 96 64.09 -32.89 -63.03
CA ALA A 96 64.04 -31.45 -62.72
C ALA A 96 62.73 -31.02 -62.03
N ALA A 97 61.62 -31.76 -62.22
CA ALA A 97 60.37 -31.50 -61.51
C ALA A 97 60.40 -32.05 -60.08
N GLU A 98 61.01 -33.21 -59.88
CA GLU A 98 61.24 -33.83 -58.57
C GLU A 98 62.18 -32.99 -57.72
N GLU A 99 63.28 -32.49 -58.28
CA GLU A 99 64.20 -31.56 -57.60
C GLU A 99 63.46 -30.34 -57.05
N LYS A 100 62.61 -29.70 -57.87
CA LYS A 100 61.79 -28.56 -57.43
C LYS A 100 60.79 -28.93 -56.34
N ALA A 101 60.16 -30.10 -56.44
CA ALA A 101 59.22 -30.58 -55.42
C ALA A 101 59.95 -30.87 -54.09
N ASN A 102 61.17 -31.41 -54.16
CA ASN A 102 62.03 -31.66 -52.99
C ASN A 102 62.48 -30.35 -52.33
N GLU A 103 62.86 -29.33 -53.10
CA GLU A 103 63.18 -27.99 -52.58
C GLU A 103 61.97 -27.37 -51.84
N GLN A 104 60.79 -27.46 -52.44
CA GLN A 104 59.54 -26.99 -51.83
C GLN A 104 59.23 -27.73 -50.54
N PHE A 105 59.39 -29.06 -50.53
CA PHE A 105 59.16 -29.89 -49.34
C PHE A 105 60.16 -29.54 -48.23
N ALA A 106 61.45 -29.41 -48.55
CA ALA A 106 62.50 -29.03 -47.60
C ALA A 106 62.26 -27.66 -46.96
N GLY A 107 61.70 -26.71 -47.73
CA GLY A 107 61.31 -25.39 -47.21
C GLY A 107 60.11 -25.43 -46.27
N LEU A 108 59.24 -26.43 -46.41
CA LEU A 108 57.97 -26.56 -45.70
C LEU A 108 58.09 -27.36 -44.40
N VAL A 109 58.88 -28.44 -44.41
CA VAL A 109 59.00 -29.38 -43.28
C VAL A 109 59.55 -28.70 -42.03
N ARG A 110 58.88 -28.94 -40.89
CA ARG A 110 59.28 -28.42 -39.57
C ARG A 110 59.54 -29.50 -38.53
N ASN A 111 58.95 -30.68 -38.69
CA ASN A 111 59.16 -31.79 -37.76
C ASN A 111 60.56 -32.41 -38.02
N PRO A 112 61.45 -32.47 -37.00
CA PRO A 112 62.79 -33.04 -37.15
C PRO A 112 62.80 -34.51 -37.62
N GLU A 113 61.83 -35.31 -37.19
CA GLU A 113 61.71 -36.73 -37.58
C GLU A 113 61.34 -36.86 -39.05
N ILE A 114 60.30 -36.14 -39.49
CA ILE A 114 59.88 -36.12 -40.91
C ILE A 114 61.01 -35.55 -41.78
N LYS A 115 61.73 -34.54 -41.29
CA LYS A 115 62.88 -33.98 -42.00
C LYS A 115 63.97 -35.03 -42.21
N ALA A 116 64.32 -35.79 -41.17
CA ALA A 116 65.32 -36.86 -41.28
C ALA A 116 64.87 -37.98 -42.22
N LEU A 117 63.59 -38.37 -42.18
CA LEU A 117 63.02 -39.36 -43.09
C LEU A 117 63.00 -38.87 -44.54
N PHE A 118 62.73 -37.59 -44.76
CA PHE A 118 62.79 -36.96 -46.09
C PHE A 118 64.22 -36.90 -46.63
N GLU A 119 65.19 -36.56 -45.80
CA GLU A 119 66.61 -36.60 -46.18
C GLU A 119 67.06 -38.02 -46.54
N ALA A 120 66.57 -39.04 -45.83
CA ALA A 120 66.85 -40.44 -46.13
C ALA A 120 66.21 -40.91 -47.46
N ASP A 121 64.93 -40.57 -47.70
CA ASP A 121 64.24 -40.85 -48.98
C ASP A 121 64.92 -40.14 -50.15
N SER A 122 65.27 -38.86 -49.98
CA SER A 122 66.00 -38.07 -50.99
C SER A 122 67.36 -38.68 -51.32
N ALA A 123 68.13 -39.08 -50.30
CA ALA A 123 69.44 -39.70 -50.51
C ALA A 123 69.34 -41.08 -51.20
N ALA A 124 68.32 -41.87 -50.88
CA ALA A 124 68.09 -43.16 -51.54
C ALA A 124 67.74 -42.96 -53.03
N ARG A 125 66.91 -41.95 -53.35
CA ARG A 125 66.54 -41.60 -54.73
C ARG A 125 67.71 -41.05 -55.52
N GLU A 126 68.54 -40.19 -54.94
CA GLU A 126 69.74 -39.66 -55.58
C GLU A 126 70.72 -40.78 -55.97
N LYS A 127 70.96 -41.75 -55.07
CA LYS A 127 71.76 -42.95 -55.39
C LYS A 127 71.22 -43.70 -56.60
N MET A 128 69.89 -43.81 -56.69
CA MET A 128 69.22 -44.54 -57.76
C MET A 128 69.22 -43.77 -59.09
N GLU A 129 69.06 -42.45 -59.05
CA GLU A 129 69.16 -41.56 -60.20
C GLU A 129 70.53 -41.65 -60.88
N VAL A 130 71.62 -41.69 -60.10
CA VAL A 130 72.97 -41.90 -60.63
C VAL A 130 73.08 -43.22 -61.42
N GLN A 131 72.42 -44.29 -60.97
CA GLN A 131 72.42 -45.56 -61.70
C GLN A 131 71.49 -45.52 -62.93
N TYR A 132 70.38 -44.80 -62.86
CA TYR A 132 69.51 -44.55 -64.02
C TYR A 132 70.27 -43.83 -65.13
N GLU A 133 70.93 -42.72 -64.84
CA GLU A 133 71.70 -41.97 -65.85
C GLU A 133 72.80 -42.83 -66.47
N LYS A 134 73.51 -43.61 -65.64
CA LYS A 134 74.54 -44.55 -66.11
C LYS A 134 73.95 -45.60 -67.05
N ALA A 135 72.83 -46.23 -66.68
CA ALA A 135 72.17 -47.25 -67.48
C ALA A 135 71.66 -46.68 -68.82
N LEU A 136 71.01 -45.51 -68.80
CA LEU A 136 70.50 -44.84 -70.00
C LEU A 136 71.64 -44.45 -70.95
N LYS A 137 72.74 -43.88 -70.42
CA LYS A 137 73.91 -43.51 -71.21
C LYS A 137 74.58 -44.71 -71.86
N LEU A 138 74.74 -45.82 -71.13
CA LEU A 138 75.27 -47.07 -71.66
C LEU A 138 74.34 -47.64 -72.74
N SER A 139 73.03 -47.71 -72.48
CA SER A 139 72.03 -48.24 -73.41
C SER A 139 72.06 -47.48 -74.74
N ARG A 140 72.15 -46.14 -74.67
CA ARG A 140 72.28 -45.29 -75.87
C ARG A 140 73.60 -45.53 -76.61
N ALA A 141 74.72 -45.64 -75.88
CA ALA A 141 76.03 -45.89 -76.49
C ALA A 141 76.10 -47.26 -77.18
N GLU A 142 75.51 -48.29 -76.57
CA GLU A 142 75.35 -49.63 -77.15
C GLU A 142 74.49 -49.60 -78.43
N THR A 143 73.44 -48.77 -78.47
CA THR A 143 72.62 -48.56 -79.68
C THR A 143 73.45 -47.93 -80.80
N VAL A 144 74.22 -46.89 -80.50
CA VAL A 144 75.06 -46.21 -81.49
C VAL A 144 76.16 -47.12 -82.03
N ALA A 145 76.74 -47.97 -81.17
CA ALA A 145 77.78 -48.92 -81.53
C ALA A 145 77.23 -50.22 -82.17
N ASN A 146 75.91 -50.34 -82.32
CA ASN A 146 75.24 -51.53 -82.86
C ASN A 146 75.66 -52.84 -82.15
N VAL A 147 75.77 -52.77 -80.82
CA VAL A 147 76.13 -53.92 -79.97
C VAL A 147 74.94 -54.88 -79.92
N GLU A 148 75.18 -56.16 -80.25
CA GLU A 148 74.15 -57.20 -80.17
C GLU A 148 73.78 -57.54 -78.72
N GLU A 149 74.79 -57.79 -77.87
CA GLU A 149 74.60 -58.14 -76.45
C GLU A 149 74.81 -56.93 -75.53
N ARG A 150 73.70 -56.41 -75.00
CA ARG A 150 73.64 -55.13 -74.26
C ARG A 150 73.85 -55.30 -72.76
N ASP A 151 74.85 -56.10 -72.41
CA ASP A 151 75.11 -56.48 -71.04
C ASP A 151 75.51 -55.28 -70.17
N GLY A 152 76.11 -54.23 -70.73
CA GLY A 152 76.56 -53.07 -69.98
C GLY A 152 75.41 -52.32 -69.31
N SER A 153 74.40 -51.92 -70.07
CA SER A 153 73.22 -51.23 -69.51
C SER A 153 72.33 -52.14 -68.67
N ARG A 154 72.14 -53.40 -69.09
CA ARG A 154 71.28 -54.36 -68.39
C ARG A 154 71.88 -54.86 -67.07
N THR A 155 73.19 -55.05 -66.99
CA THR A 155 73.87 -55.40 -65.73
C THR A 155 73.76 -54.27 -64.72
N VAL A 156 73.83 -53.00 -65.13
CA VAL A 156 73.56 -51.87 -64.20
C VAL A 156 72.13 -51.94 -63.67
N TYR A 157 71.16 -52.31 -64.51
CA TYR A 157 69.77 -52.46 -64.09
C TYR A 157 69.57 -53.59 -63.08
N THR A 158 70.13 -54.78 -63.34
CA THR A 158 69.97 -55.94 -62.45
C THR A 158 70.77 -55.82 -61.16
N ASP A 159 72.01 -55.33 -61.24
CA ASP A 159 72.96 -55.43 -60.13
C ASP A 159 72.99 -54.16 -59.26
N ALA A 160 72.62 -53.00 -59.82
CA ALA A 160 72.64 -51.73 -59.11
C ALA A 160 71.24 -51.13 -58.90
N ILE A 161 70.40 -51.04 -59.95
CA ILE A 161 69.08 -50.40 -59.84
C ILE A 161 68.10 -51.29 -59.05
N THR A 162 68.02 -52.59 -59.38
CA THR A 162 67.02 -53.48 -58.78
C THR A 162 67.17 -53.57 -57.25
N PRO A 163 68.37 -53.74 -56.66
CA PRO A 163 68.52 -53.75 -55.20
C PRO A 163 68.12 -52.43 -54.52
N LEU A 164 68.36 -51.28 -55.18
CA LEU A 164 68.02 -49.95 -54.64
C LEU A 164 66.51 -49.69 -54.58
N THR A 165 65.69 -50.40 -55.37
CA THR A 165 64.22 -50.26 -55.33
C THR A 165 63.64 -50.52 -53.95
N ALA A 166 64.18 -51.51 -53.22
CA ALA A 166 63.74 -51.83 -51.87
C ALA A 166 64.12 -50.75 -50.85
N GLU A 167 65.32 -50.16 -50.99
CA GLU A 167 65.79 -49.05 -50.14
C GLU A 167 64.89 -47.81 -50.32
N VAL A 168 64.64 -47.39 -51.56
CA VAL A 168 63.77 -46.25 -51.85
C VAL A 168 62.33 -46.53 -51.42
N SER A 169 61.79 -47.73 -51.69
CA SER A 169 60.43 -48.07 -51.27
C SER A 169 60.28 -48.04 -49.75
N ALA A 170 61.27 -48.52 -49.00
CA ALA A 170 61.21 -48.51 -47.54
C ALA A 170 61.29 -47.08 -46.97
N ALA A 171 62.17 -46.24 -47.52
CA ALA A 171 62.29 -44.83 -47.12
C ALA A 171 61.00 -44.05 -47.43
N ASN A 172 60.41 -44.26 -48.61
CA ASN A 172 59.17 -43.63 -49.03
C ASN A 172 57.97 -44.02 -48.15
N VAL A 173 57.85 -45.31 -47.79
CA VAL A 173 56.81 -45.80 -46.87
C VAL A 173 56.99 -45.16 -45.49
N ALA A 174 58.21 -45.16 -44.95
CA ALA A 174 58.47 -44.56 -43.64
C ALA A 174 58.13 -43.06 -43.61
N LEU A 175 58.47 -42.32 -44.66
CA LEU A 175 58.13 -40.90 -44.79
C LEU A 175 56.61 -40.67 -44.92
N THR A 176 55.93 -41.51 -45.71
CA THR A 176 54.47 -41.45 -45.90
C THR A 176 53.74 -41.73 -44.58
N ASP A 177 54.17 -42.76 -43.85
CA ASP A 177 53.59 -43.13 -42.55
C ASP A 177 53.80 -42.01 -41.52
N ALA A 178 54.97 -41.37 -41.51
CA ALA A 178 55.25 -40.25 -40.62
C ALA A 178 54.38 -39.01 -40.92
N LEU A 179 54.22 -38.64 -42.20
CA LEU A 179 53.37 -37.51 -42.60
C LEU A 179 51.88 -37.78 -42.31
N THR A 180 51.38 -38.97 -42.66
CA THR A 180 49.99 -39.34 -42.38
C THR A 180 49.72 -39.46 -40.88
N GLY A 181 50.68 -39.98 -40.11
CA GLY A 181 50.65 -40.02 -38.65
C GLY A 181 50.59 -38.62 -38.02
N GLN A 182 51.39 -37.68 -38.52
CA GLN A 182 51.36 -36.28 -38.06
C GLN A 182 50.00 -35.62 -38.36
N ALA A 183 49.51 -35.75 -39.59
CA ALA A 183 48.21 -35.18 -39.98
C ALA A 183 47.07 -35.76 -39.13
N ARG A 184 47.10 -37.06 -38.86
CA ARG A 184 46.14 -37.74 -37.98
C ARG A 184 46.23 -37.25 -36.53
N ALA A 185 47.43 -37.17 -35.97
CA ALA A 185 47.63 -36.70 -34.59
C ALA A 185 47.12 -35.27 -34.40
N LYS A 186 47.34 -34.39 -35.39
CA LYS A 186 46.77 -33.03 -35.39
C LYS A 186 45.25 -33.03 -35.51
N ALA A 187 44.67 -33.86 -36.38
CA ALA A 187 43.22 -33.98 -36.48
C ALA A 187 42.59 -34.47 -35.17
N GLU A 188 43.18 -35.48 -34.53
CA GLU A 188 42.74 -35.97 -33.21
C GLU A 188 42.88 -34.91 -32.11
N ALA A 189 43.96 -34.12 -32.13
CA ALA A 189 44.15 -32.99 -31.20
C ALA A 189 43.13 -31.85 -31.43
N ALA A 190 42.79 -31.55 -32.69
CA ALA A 190 41.77 -30.58 -33.05
C ALA A 190 40.37 -31.03 -32.60
N ASP A 191 40.04 -32.31 -32.77
CA ASP A 191 38.78 -32.90 -32.29
C ASP A 191 38.68 -32.86 -30.76
N ALA A 192 39.76 -33.19 -30.05
CA ALA A 192 39.82 -33.09 -28.59
C ALA A 192 39.63 -31.64 -28.13
N THR A 193 40.33 -30.69 -28.76
CA THR A 193 40.20 -29.25 -28.48
C THR A 193 38.78 -28.75 -28.72
N ALA A 194 38.12 -29.22 -29.79
CA ALA A 194 36.73 -28.88 -30.08
C ALA A 194 35.77 -29.47 -29.04
N ALA A 195 35.99 -30.71 -28.58
CA ALA A 195 35.18 -31.34 -27.55
C ALA A 195 35.31 -30.63 -26.18
N ASP A 196 36.53 -30.30 -25.77
CA ASP A 196 36.79 -29.57 -24.53
C ASP A 196 36.25 -28.14 -24.57
N SER A 197 36.39 -27.47 -25.72
CA SER A 197 35.78 -26.16 -25.96
C SER A 197 34.26 -26.21 -25.84
N LYS A 198 33.60 -27.21 -26.44
CA LYS A 198 32.14 -27.42 -26.32
C LYS A 198 31.74 -27.63 -24.85
N ARG A 199 32.47 -28.45 -24.10
CA ARG A 199 32.21 -28.69 -22.66
C ARG A 199 32.35 -27.41 -21.85
N LEU A 200 33.42 -26.64 -22.05
CA LEU A 200 33.65 -25.37 -21.37
C LEU A 200 32.50 -24.38 -21.66
N ILE A 201 32.11 -24.22 -22.93
CA ILE A 201 30.99 -23.35 -23.32
C ILE A 201 29.68 -23.78 -22.64
N LEU A 202 29.37 -25.08 -22.60
CA LEU A 202 28.18 -25.61 -21.95
C LEU A 202 28.20 -25.38 -20.43
N ILE A 203 29.34 -25.58 -19.76
CA ILE A 203 29.50 -25.34 -18.33
C ILE A 203 29.32 -23.84 -18.01
N VAL A 204 30.01 -22.96 -18.73
CA VAL A 204 29.91 -21.50 -18.55
C VAL A 204 28.48 -21.02 -18.80
N SER A 205 27.85 -21.49 -19.88
CA SER A 205 26.46 -21.17 -20.20
C SER A 205 25.48 -21.69 -19.14
N GLY A 206 25.70 -22.91 -18.63
CA GLY A 206 24.89 -23.50 -17.57
C GLY A 206 24.99 -22.74 -16.25
N ILE A 207 26.20 -22.33 -15.85
CA ILE A 207 26.44 -21.49 -14.68
C ILE A 207 25.78 -20.11 -14.86
N ALA A 208 25.96 -19.48 -16.03
CA ALA A 208 25.34 -18.20 -16.33
C ALA A 208 23.81 -18.28 -16.27
N LEU A 209 23.21 -19.35 -16.79
CA LEU A 209 21.76 -19.59 -16.73
C LEU A 209 21.28 -19.83 -15.29
N ALA A 210 21.99 -20.63 -14.51
CA ALA A 210 21.66 -20.88 -13.11
C ALA A 210 21.72 -19.58 -12.28
N LEU A 211 22.75 -18.75 -12.49
CA LEU A 211 22.87 -17.44 -11.88
C LEU A 211 21.74 -16.49 -12.33
N ALA A 212 21.38 -16.50 -13.61
CA ALA A 212 20.26 -15.70 -14.14
C ALA A 212 18.94 -16.07 -13.46
N ILE A 213 18.63 -17.36 -13.34
CA ILE A 213 17.43 -17.87 -12.65
C ILE A 213 17.46 -17.51 -11.17
N GLY A 214 18.61 -17.68 -10.50
CA GLY A 214 18.80 -17.31 -9.10
C GLY A 214 18.57 -15.81 -8.85
N LEU A 215 19.15 -14.95 -9.68
CA LEU A 215 18.99 -13.50 -9.60
C LEU A 215 17.56 -13.06 -9.93
N ALA A 216 16.93 -13.65 -10.96
CA ALA A 216 15.55 -13.36 -11.33
C ALA A 216 14.58 -13.70 -10.18
N THR A 217 14.67 -14.92 -9.65
CA THR A 217 13.83 -15.34 -8.51
C THR A 217 14.08 -14.50 -7.26
N TRP A 218 15.33 -14.11 -7.01
CA TRP A 218 15.68 -13.21 -5.92
C TRP A 218 15.10 -11.79 -6.10
N ILE A 219 15.20 -11.20 -7.30
CA ILE A 219 14.60 -9.88 -7.61
C ILE A 219 13.08 -9.94 -7.49
N THR A 220 12.42 -10.94 -8.07
CA THR A 220 10.96 -11.09 -7.98
C THR A 220 10.49 -11.18 -6.52
N ARG A 221 11.20 -11.93 -5.67
CA ARG A 221 10.84 -12.06 -4.25
C ARG A 221 11.16 -10.82 -3.44
N SER A 222 12.21 -10.08 -3.78
CA SER A 222 12.64 -8.89 -3.04
C SER A 222 11.94 -7.60 -3.48
N VAL A 223 11.40 -7.54 -4.69
CA VAL A 223 10.76 -6.34 -5.25
C VAL A 223 9.28 -6.57 -5.51
N THR A 224 8.92 -7.54 -6.35
CA THR A 224 7.53 -7.74 -6.80
C THR A 224 6.59 -8.08 -5.65
N LYS A 225 7.03 -8.91 -4.70
CA LYS A 225 6.19 -9.28 -3.54
C LYS A 225 5.92 -8.09 -2.60
N PRO A 226 6.92 -7.34 -2.09
CA PRO A 226 6.66 -6.16 -1.27
C PRO A 226 5.85 -5.07 -1.98
N VAL A 227 6.13 -4.81 -3.25
CA VAL A 227 5.35 -3.83 -4.04
C VAL A 227 3.90 -4.28 -4.21
N GLY A 228 3.66 -5.57 -4.45
CA GLY A 228 2.32 -6.14 -4.49
C GLY A 228 1.57 -6.00 -3.16
N ALA A 229 2.25 -6.22 -2.03
CA ALA A 229 1.67 -6.01 -0.70
C ALA A 229 1.33 -4.53 -0.44
N LEU A 230 2.23 -3.60 -0.77
CA LEU A 230 1.98 -2.17 -0.66
C LEU A 230 0.78 -1.73 -1.52
N SER A 231 0.72 -2.20 -2.77
CA SER A 231 -0.40 -1.92 -3.67
C SER A 231 -1.72 -2.46 -3.12
N ALA A 232 -1.74 -3.68 -2.56
CA ALA A 232 -2.94 -4.26 -1.95
C ALA A 232 -3.41 -3.46 -0.72
N ARG A 233 -2.50 -2.99 0.13
CA ARG A 233 -2.86 -2.17 1.31
C ARG A 233 -3.31 -0.76 0.94
N LEU A 234 -2.69 -0.14 -0.06
CA LEU A 234 -3.18 1.14 -0.62
C LEU A 234 -4.60 1.00 -1.17
N ARG A 235 -4.88 -0.09 -1.88
CA ARG A 235 -6.23 -0.38 -2.37
C ARG A 235 -7.22 -0.56 -1.22
N SER A 236 -6.87 -1.33 -0.19
CA SER A 236 -7.69 -1.51 1.02
C SER A 236 -8.01 -0.19 1.70
N LEU A 237 -7.00 0.68 1.91
CA LEU A 237 -7.19 1.99 2.53
C LEU A 237 -8.17 2.86 1.73
N ASN A 238 -8.05 2.84 0.40
CA ASN A 238 -8.90 3.66 -0.48
C ASN A 238 -10.32 3.10 -0.64
N GLU A 239 -10.45 1.82 -0.95
CA GLU A 239 -11.72 1.18 -1.29
C GLU A 239 -12.56 0.77 -0.07
N GLN A 240 -11.94 0.62 1.10
CA GLN A 240 -12.63 0.19 2.32
C GLN A 240 -12.68 1.32 3.33
N ASP A 241 -11.53 1.74 3.88
CA ASP A 241 -11.51 2.67 5.01
C ASP A 241 -12.02 4.07 4.62
N PHE A 242 -11.53 4.64 3.51
CA PHE A 242 -11.99 5.96 3.06
C PHE A 242 -13.41 5.93 2.48
N ALA A 243 -13.82 4.85 1.82
CA ALA A 243 -15.19 4.71 1.33
C ALA A 243 -16.22 4.60 2.47
N GLU A 244 -15.91 3.85 3.53
CA GLU A 244 -16.75 3.77 4.73
C GLU A 244 -16.76 5.10 5.49
N LEU A 245 -15.62 5.79 5.59
CA LEU A 245 -15.57 7.13 6.19
C LEU A 245 -16.41 8.14 5.40
N GLU A 246 -16.34 8.13 4.07
CA GLU A 246 -17.18 8.98 3.21
C GLU A 246 -18.66 8.70 3.44
N THR A 247 -19.05 7.42 3.45
CA THR A 247 -20.43 6.99 3.71
C THR A 247 -20.89 7.43 5.10
N GLY A 248 -20.04 7.28 6.11
CA GLY A 248 -20.32 7.73 7.48
C GLY A 248 -20.48 9.25 7.57
N LEU A 249 -19.65 10.03 6.89
CA LEU A 249 -19.78 11.49 6.84
C LEU A 249 -21.07 11.92 6.13
N GLN A 250 -21.45 11.25 5.04
CA GLN A 250 -22.72 11.49 4.35
C GLN A 250 -23.92 11.16 5.25
N ALA A 251 -23.87 10.08 6.04
CA ALA A 251 -24.91 9.73 6.99
C ALA A 251 -25.08 10.82 8.07
N VAL A 252 -23.97 11.31 8.63
CA VAL A 252 -23.98 12.44 9.59
C VAL A 252 -24.60 13.69 8.94
N ALA A 253 -24.25 14.00 7.70
CA ALA A 253 -24.83 15.14 6.97
C ALA A 253 -26.35 14.98 6.73
N ALA A 254 -26.84 13.75 6.60
CA ALA A 254 -28.26 13.43 6.53
C ALA A 254 -28.95 13.34 7.91
N GLY A 255 -28.24 13.58 9.00
CA GLY A 255 -28.74 13.51 10.38
C GLY A 255 -28.76 12.10 11.00
N ASP A 256 -28.24 11.09 10.31
CA ASP A 256 -28.08 9.74 10.84
C ASP A 256 -26.71 9.60 11.54
N LEU A 257 -26.73 9.66 12.86
CA LEU A 257 -25.55 9.47 13.72
C LEU A 257 -25.34 8.01 14.13
N THR A 258 -26.08 7.05 13.58
CA THR A 258 -26.00 5.64 14.02
C THR A 258 -24.89 4.84 13.35
N ARG A 259 -24.30 5.35 12.26
CA ARG A 259 -23.21 4.71 11.52
C ARG A 259 -21.83 4.87 12.18
N ASP A 260 -21.31 3.77 12.71
CA ASP A 260 -19.91 3.64 13.16
C ASP A 260 -19.02 3.17 12.01
N VAL A 261 -17.82 3.74 11.88
CA VAL A 261 -16.83 3.37 10.86
C VAL A 261 -15.67 2.64 11.53
N LYS A 262 -15.37 1.42 11.06
CA LYS A 262 -14.27 0.61 11.61
C LYS A 262 -13.16 0.46 10.58
N PRO A 263 -11.92 0.89 10.87
CA PRO A 263 -10.82 0.68 9.95
C PRO A 263 -10.46 -0.81 9.89
N VAL A 264 -10.26 -1.32 8.67
CA VAL A 264 -9.94 -2.72 8.40
C VAL A 264 -8.55 -2.91 7.79
N THR A 265 -7.95 -1.84 7.25
CA THR A 265 -6.61 -1.95 6.65
C THR A 265 -5.54 -2.13 7.72
N GLU A 266 -4.75 -3.19 7.56
CA GLU A 266 -3.61 -3.50 8.44
C GLU A 266 -2.31 -2.84 7.96
N PRO A 267 -1.38 -2.51 8.89
CA PRO A 267 -0.07 -1.96 8.54
C PRO A 267 0.80 -2.97 7.80
N LEU A 268 1.73 -2.46 6.99
CA LEU A 268 2.74 -3.24 6.30
C LEU A 268 3.86 -3.66 7.26
N VAL A 269 4.29 -4.91 7.17
CA VAL A 269 5.49 -5.40 7.88
C VAL A 269 6.74 -4.97 7.11
N ILE A 270 7.47 -4.00 7.67
CA ILE A 270 8.69 -3.46 7.06
C ILE A 270 9.87 -4.39 7.34
N LYS A 271 10.43 -4.99 6.30
CA LYS A 271 11.57 -5.94 6.38
C LYS A 271 12.86 -5.41 5.77
N SER A 272 12.82 -4.26 5.13
CA SER A 272 13.90 -3.67 4.34
C SER A 272 14.03 -2.19 4.67
N ARG A 273 15.24 -1.64 4.50
CA ARG A 273 15.56 -0.21 4.64
C ARG A 273 15.80 0.49 3.29
N ASP A 274 15.56 -0.21 2.19
CA ASP A 274 15.61 0.33 0.83
C ASP A 274 14.44 1.29 0.53
N GLU A 275 14.33 1.74 -0.73
CA GLU A 275 13.26 2.63 -1.17
C GLU A 275 11.86 2.02 -0.95
N ILE A 276 11.72 0.70 -1.09
CA ILE A 276 10.43 0.01 -0.86
C ILE A 276 10.10 -0.03 0.63
N GLY A 277 11.11 -0.23 1.48
CA GLY A 277 11.00 -0.10 2.93
C GLY A 277 10.54 1.30 3.36
N GLN A 278 11.17 2.33 2.82
CA GLN A 278 10.82 3.74 3.09
C GLN A 278 9.40 4.07 2.62
N LEU A 279 9.00 3.62 1.42
CA LEU A 279 7.61 3.79 0.95
C LEU A 279 6.60 3.06 1.84
N SER A 280 6.97 1.89 2.37
CA SER A 280 6.12 1.14 3.31
C SER A 280 6.00 1.86 4.66
N GLU A 281 7.06 2.52 5.12
CA GLU A 281 7.05 3.35 6.33
C GLU A 281 6.14 4.57 6.16
N THR A 282 6.31 5.32 5.07
CA THR A 282 5.44 6.44 4.72
C THR A 282 3.98 6.00 4.59
N PHE A 283 3.71 4.83 3.99
CA PHE A 283 2.36 4.27 3.95
C PHE A 283 1.80 3.99 5.35
N ASN A 284 2.58 3.38 6.25
CA ASN A 284 2.14 3.10 7.61
C ASN A 284 1.85 4.38 8.39
N GLU A 285 2.63 5.45 8.19
CA GLU A 285 2.33 6.77 8.78
C GLU A 285 1.02 7.36 8.24
N MET A 286 0.77 7.26 6.92
CA MET A 286 -0.49 7.68 6.30
C MET A 286 -1.68 6.87 6.83
N LEU A 287 -1.52 5.55 6.96
CA LEU A 287 -2.52 4.66 7.53
C LEU A 287 -2.86 5.07 8.97
N GLY A 288 -1.85 5.33 9.80
CA GLY A 288 -2.06 5.79 11.17
C GLY A 288 -2.84 7.10 11.25
N LYS A 289 -2.54 8.07 10.36
CA LYS A 289 -3.30 9.33 10.27
C LYS A 289 -4.74 9.10 9.82
N ALA A 290 -4.97 8.23 8.84
CA ALA A 290 -6.31 7.89 8.36
C ALA A 290 -7.16 7.21 9.45
N GLN A 291 -6.59 6.21 10.14
CA GLN A 291 -7.25 5.53 11.25
C GLN A 291 -7.54 6.48 12.42
N GLY A 292 -6.62 7.40 12.72
CA GLY A 292 -6.85 8.47 13.69
C GLY A 292 -8.00 9.39 13.28
N GLY A 293 -8.10 9.74 12.00
CA GLY A 293 -9.23 10.52 11.45
C GLY A 293 -10.58 9.80 11.62
N ILE A 294 -10.63 8.48 11.37
CA ILE A 294 -11.82 7.65 11.59
C ILE A 294 -12.21 7.62 13.07
N ALA A 295 -11.23 7.45 13.98
CA ALA A 295 -11.48 7.48 15.42
C ALA A 295 -12.08 8.81 15.87
N SER A 296 -11.51 9.94 15.43
CA SER A 296 -12.03 11.28 15.72
C SER A 296 -13.43 11.49 15.16
N TYR A 297 -13.74 10.97 13.97
CA TYR A 297 -15.09 10.98 13.41
C TYR A 297 -16.09 10.24 14.31
N ASN A 298 -15.75 9.03 14.77
CA ASN A 298 -16.62 8.24 15.63
C ASN A 298 -16.87 8.90 16.98
N GLU A 299 -15.84 9.52 17.56
CA GLU A 299 -15.94 10.28 18.81
C GLU A 299 -16.85 11.51 18.63
N MET A 300 -16.64 12.29 17.57
CA MET A 300 -17.49 13.44 17.23
C MET A 300 -18.96 13.00 17.10
N ARG A 301 -19.24 11.93 16.34
CA ARG A 301 -20.59 11.38 16.16
C ARG A 301 -21.23 11.01 17.50
N ALA A 302 -20.49 10.35 18.39
CA ALA A 302 -20.98 9.95 19.71
C ALA A 302 -21.30 11.16 20.60
N GLN A 303 -20.43 12.18 20.61
CA GLN A 303 -20.64 13.41 21.36
C GLN A 303 -21.87 14.17 20.87
N VAL A 304 -22.04 14.31 19.54
CA VAL A 304 -23.22 14.96 18.95
C VAL A 304 -24.49 14.18 19.29
N SER A 305 -24.47 12.84 19.19
CA SER A 305 -25.63 12.00 19.56
C SER A 305 -26.01 12.17 21.04
N SER A 306 -25.01 12.22 21.93
CA SER A 306 -25.25 12.47 23.37
C SER A 306 -25.88 13.85 23.61
N ALA A 307 -25.35 14.90 22.97
CA ALA A 307 -25.88 16.25 23.09
C ALA A 307 -27.34 16.33 22.60
N LEU A 308 -27.68 15.65 21.50
CA LEU A 308 -29.06 15.58 21.00
C LEU A 308 -30.00 14.86 21.97
N ASN A 309 -29.55 13.78 22.60
CA ASN A 309 -30.34 13.07 23.61
C ASN A 309 -30.60 13.95 24.84
N GLU A 310 -29.62 14.72 25.29
CA GLU A 310 -29.77 15.68 26.39
C GLU A 310 -30.76 16.80 26.04
N VAL A 311 -30.67 17.36 24.83
CA VAL A 311 -31.64 18.35 24.32
C VAL A 311 -33.05 17.76 24.28
N SER A 312 -33.20 16.51 23.83
CA SER A 312 -34.50 15.82 23.80
C SER A 312 -35.09 15.62 25.20
N ALA A 313 -34.28 15.19 26.18
CA ALA A 313 -34.70 15.03 27.56
C ALA A 313 -35.11 16.36 28.21
N ASN A 314 -34.34 17.42 27.96
CA ASN A 314 -34.65 18.77 28.43
C ASN A 314 -35.94 19.30 27.78
N ALA A 315 -36.15 19.08 26.48
CA ALA A 315 -37.39 19.44 25.80
C ALA A 315 -38.61 18.70 26.39
N GLY A 316 -38.47 17.42 26.76
CA GLY A 316 -39.51 16.66 27.45
C GLY A 316 -39.84 17.20 28.85
N THR A 317 -38.82 17.63 29.59
CA THR A 317 -38.97 18.28 30.90
C THR A 317 -39.70 19.62 30.75
N VAL A 318 -39.30 20.46 29.78
CA VAL A 318 -39.96 21.73 29.46
C VAL A 318 -41.41 21.53 29.03
N SER A 319 -41.68 20.52 28.19
CA SER A 319 -43.04 20.18 27.76
C SER A 319 -43.92 19.80 28.95
N SER A 320 -43.41 18.94 29.85
CA SER A 320 -44.13 18.53 31.06
C SER A 320 -44.39 19.71 32.01
N ALA A 321 -43.38 20.56 32.23
CA ALA A 321 -43.52 21.77 33.03
C ALA A 321 -44.54 22.74 32.43
N SER A 322 -44.57 22.87 31.11
CA SER A 322 -45.54 23.69 30.38
C SER A 322 -46.96 23.14 30.49
N GLN A 323 -47.15 21.82 30.46
CA GLN A 323 -48.45 21.18 30.71
C GLN A 323 -48.94 21.42 32.14
N GLN A 324 -48.06 21.27 33.13
CA GLN A 324 -48.38 21.54 34.54
C GLN A 324 -48.70 23.03 34.77
N MET A 325 -47.93 23.93 34.14
CA MET A 325 -48.18 25.36 34.18
C MET A 325 -49.56 25.68 33.57
N ALA A 326 -49.90 25.12 32.41
CA ALA A 326 -51.21 25.31 31.80
C ALA A 326 -52.37 24.84 32.71
N ALA A 327 -52.21 23.69 33.37
CA ALA A 327 -53.19 23.19 34.34
C ALA A 327 -53.33 24.13 35.55
N THR A 328 -52.21 24.59 36.11
CA THR A 328 -52.19 25.51 37.25
C THR A 328 -52.80 26.86 36.88
N SER A 329 -52.45 27.43 35.72
CA SER A 329 -53.06 28.66 35.22
C SER A 329 -54.58 28.53 35.06
N LYS A 330 -55.08 27.36 34.64
CA LYS A 330 -56.53 27.09 34.55
C LYS A 330 -57.19 27.00 35.93
N GLU A 331 -56.49 26.50 36.95
CA GLU A 331 -56.95 26.50 38.34
C GLU A 331 -56.97 27.92 38.91
N THR A 332 -55.89 28.69 38.71
CA THR A 332 -55.82 30.09 39.12
C THR A 332 -56.92 30.92 38.46
N GLY A 333 -57.21 30.69 37.18
CA GLY A 333 -58.33 31.35 36.50
C GLY A 333 -59.68 31.09 37.19
N ARG A 334 -59.94 29.84 37.60
CA ARG A 334 -61.14 29.49 38.37
C ARG A 334 -61.17 30.16 39.74
N ALA A 335 -60.05 30.16 40.47
CA ALA A 335 -59.99 30.85 41.76
C ALA A 335 -60.21 32.37 41.63
N VAL A 336 -59.75 32.99 40.53
CA VAL A 336 -60.02 34.40 40.24
C VAL A 336 -61.51 34.63 39.97
N ASP A 337 -62.19 33.74 39.23
CA ASP A 337 -63.65 33.80 39.04
C ASP A 337 -64.40 33.68 40.38
N ASP A 338 -63.98 32.76 41.27
CA ASP A 338 -64.57 32.61 42.61
C ASP A 338 -64.37 33.87 43.47
N ILE A 339 -63.18 34.48 43.41
CA ILE A 339 -62.91 35.76 44.09
C ILE A 339 -63.79 36.87 43.52
N ALA A 340 -63.93 36.95 42.20
CA ALA A 340 -64.79 37.94 41.56
C ALA A 340 -66.24 37.81 42.06
N HIS A 341 -66.76 36.57 42.15
CA HIS A 341 -68.06 36.29 42.74
C HIS A 341 -68.17 36.75 44.20
N ALA A 342 -67.20 36.41 45.05
CA ALA A 342 -67.19 36.83 46.45
C ALA A 342 -67.12 38.37 46.60
N VAL A 343 -66.36 39.06 45.75
CA VAL A 343 -66.30 40.52 45.73
C VAL A 343 -67.65 41.13 45.34
N THR A 344 -68.37 40.53 44.37
CA THR A 344 -69.73 40.94 44.03
C THR A 344 -70.68 40.77 45.22
N GLU A 345 -70.65 39.63 45.91
CA GLU A 345 -71.46 39.41 47.12
C GLU A 345 -71.15 40.42 48.23
N VAL A 346 -69.86 40.74 48.44
CA VAL A 346 -69.44 41.76 49.42
C VAL A 346 -69.94 43.14 49.01
N ALA A 347 -69.88 43.49 47.71
CA ALA A 347 -70.41 44.75 47.22
C ALA A 347 -71.92 44.86 47.45
N GLU A 348 -72.69 43.82 47.12
CA GLU A 348 -74.14 43.76 47.39
C GLU A 348 -74.46 43.86 48.89
N GLY A 349 -73.69 43.16 49.72
CA GLY A 349 -73.81 43.22 51.18
C GLY A 349 -73.49 44.61 51.74
N ALA A 350 -72.46 45.28 51.21
CA ALA A 350 -72.09 46.64 51.58
C ALA A 350 -73.19 47.64 51.18
N GLU A 351 -73.78 47.51 49.98
CA GLU A 351 -74.94 48.33 49.59
C GLU A 351 -76.14 48.13 50.53
N GLN A 352 -76.39 46.89 50.94
CA GLN A 352 -77.45 46.59 51.89
C GLN A 352 -77.16 47.20 53.27
N GLN A 353 -75.91 47.21 53.70
CA GLN A 353 -75.49 47.83 54.95
C GLN A 353 -75.64 49.36 54.90
N VAL A 354 -75.35 50.00 53.77
CA VAL A 354 -75.60 51.44 53.58
C VAL A 354 -77.10 51.75 53.70
N ARG A 355 -77.97 50.96 53.06
CA ARG A 355 -79.43 51.10 53.20
C ARG A 355 -79.90 50.94 54.65
N MET A 356 -79.31 50.01 55.40
CA MET A 356 -79.61 49.83 56.83
C MET A 356 -79.15 51.03 57.68
N ILE A 357 -78.00 51.63 57.38
CA ILE A 357 -77.51 52.84 58.06
C ILE A 357 -78.42 54.03 57.79
N GLU A 358 -78.91 54.21 56.55
CA GLU A 358 -79.89 55.26 56.22
C GLU A 358 -81.20 55.07 56.99
N ALA A 359 -81.70 53.84 57.07
CA ALA A 359 -82.88 53.51 57.87
C ALA A 359 -82.66 53.79 59.38
N ALA A 360 -81.51 53.38 59.93
CA ALA A 360 -81.15 53.66 61.32
C ALA A 360 -81.05 55.16 61.61
N ARG A 361 -80.47 55.94 60.68
CA ARG A 361 -80.42 57.40 60.78
C ARG A 361 -81.83 58.02 60.82
N SER A 362 -82.74 57.55 59.96
CA SER A 362 -84.14 57.99 59.97
C SER A 362 -84.82 57.72 61.33
N SER A 363 -84.64 56.53 61.88
CA SER A 363 -85.18 56.18 63.21
C SER A 363 -84.56 57.02 64.34
N ILE A 364 -83.27 57.36 64.26
CA ILE A 364 -82.61 58.26 65.23
C ILE A 364 -83.20 59.68 65.15
N GLU A 365 -83.46 60.20 63.94
CA GLU A 365 -84.09 61.51 63.75
C GLU A 365 -85.53 61.54 64.31
N GLU A 366 -86.27 60.44 64.17
CA GLU A 366 -87.60 60.28 64.78
C GLU A 366 -87.54 60.20 66.32
N ALA A 367 -86.58 59.45 66.88
CA ALA A 367 -86.35 59.39 68.32
C ALA A 367 -85.94 60.75 68.90
N ALA A 368 -85.08 61.52 68.21
CA ALA A 368 -84.68 62.86 68.62
C ALA A 368 -85.89 63.83 68.68
N ARG A 369 -86.81 63.74 67.72
CA ARG A 369 -88.08 64.48 67.75
C ARG A 369 -88.95 64.09 68.95
N ALA A 370 -89.09 62.80 69.23
CA ALA A 370 -89.87 62.32 70.37
C ALA A 370 -89.28 62.78 71.72
N VAL A 371 -87.94 62.82 71.84
CA VAL A 371 -87.24 63.35 73.02
C VAL A 371 -87.51 64.84 73.21
N ALA A 372 -87.50 65.64 72.13
CA ALA A 372 -87.81 67.07 72.20
C ALA A 372 -89.24 67.34 72.70
N VAL A 373 -90.23 66.62 72.17
CA VAL A 373 -91.63 66.70 72.63
C VAL A 373 -91.79 66.26 74.10
N SER A 374 -91.02 65.24 74.51
CA SER A 374 -91.03 64.78 75.90
C SER A 374 -90.43 65.83 76.85
N ALA A 375 -89.38 66.55 76.44
CA ALA A 375 -88.78 67.62 77.23
C ALA A 375 -89.76 68.80 77.43
N GLU A 376 -90.44 69.22 76.36
CA GLU A 376 -91.49 70.26 76.40
C GLU A 376 -92.66 69.87 77.31
N SER A 377 -93.08 68.60 77.26
CA SER A 377 -94.14 68.07 78.14
C SER A 377 -93.73 68.04 79.61
N ALA A 378 -92.46 67.74 79.91
CA ALA A 378 -91.94 67.76 81.27
C ALA A 378 -91.88 69.19 81.84
N GLU A 379 -91.52 70.17 81.03
CA GLU A 379 -91.50 71.59 81.41
C GLU A 379 -92.91 72.11 81.75
N ASN A 380 -93.89 71.83 80.88
CA ASN A 380 -95.30 72.13 81.13
C ASN A 380 -95.84 71.46 82.41
N THR A 381 -95.42 70.21 82.68
CA THR A 381 -95.80 69.49 83.91
C THR A 381 -95.21 70.15 85.16
N ALA A 382 -93.96 70.61 85.10
CA ALA A 382 -93.32 71.32 86.20
C ALA A 382 -94.01 72.65 86.51
N GLU A 383 -94.44 73.39 85.47
CA GLU A 383 -95.20 74.63 85.63
C GLU A 383 -96.57 74.38 86.28
N ALA A 384 -97.31 73.38 85.80
CA ALA A 384 -98.60 72.98 86.37
C ALA A 384 -98.47 72.52 87.84
N ALA A 385 -97.41 71.78 88.18
CA ALA A 385 -97.12 71.38 89.55
C ALA A 385 -96.81 72.60 90.45
N GLY A 386 -96.14 73.62 89.90
CA GLY A 386 -95.90 74.90 90.57
C GLY A 386 -97.21 75.65 90.90
N GLN A 387 -98.14 75.70 89.94
CA GLN A 387 -99.46 76.33 90.14
C GLN A 387 -100.31 75.58 91.18
N ALA A 388 -100.35 74.24 91.12
CA ALA A 388 -101.08 73.42 92.09
C ALA A 388 -100.59 73.63 93.54
N ARG A 389 -99.28 73.82 93.71
CA ARG A 389 -98.68 74.12 95.02
C ARG A 389 -99.09 75.49 95.55
N ALA A 390 -99.26 76.50 94.70
CA ALA A 390 -99.72 77.82 95.11
C ALA A 390 -101.16 77.79 95.65
N VAL A 391 -102.07 77.10 94.94
CA VAL A 391 -103.48 76.94 95.34
C VAL A 391 -103.60 76.17 96.67
N ALA A 392 -102.76 75.16 96.89
CA ALA A 392 -102.75 74.42 98.14
C ALA A 392 -102.39 75.29 99.36
N VAL A 393 -101.50 76.28 99.19
CA VAL A 393 -101.11 77.22 100.25
C VAL A 393 -102.23 78.21 100.57
N GLU A 394 -102.93 78.72 99.56
CA GLU A 394 -104.17 79.52 99.76
C GLU A 394 -105.25 78.71 100.50
N GLY A 395 -105.44 77.44 100.12
CA GLY A 395 -106.43 76.56 100.75
C GLY A 395 -106.17 76.29 102.23
N VAL A 396 -104.91 76.14 102.64
CA VAL A 396 -104.53 75.98 104.06
C VAL A 396 -104.85 77.26 104.85
N THR A 397 -104.59 78.43 104.26
CA THR A 397 -104.82 79.73 104.91
C THR A 397 -106.31 79.98 105.14
N ALA A 398 -107.17 79.68 104.14
CA ALA A 398 -108.62 79.79 104.26
C ALA A 398 -109.23 78.85 105.31
N ALA A 399 -108.64 77.65 105.49
CA ALA A 399 -109.09 76.69 106.50
C ALA A 399 -108.79 77.16 107.93
N GLU A 400 -107.68 77.88 108.16
CA GLU A 400 -107.34 78.45 109.47
C GLU A 400 -108.30 79.58 109.88
N GLU A 401 -108.66 80.48 108.95
CA GLU A 401 -109.65 81.55 109.19
C GLU A 401 -111.04 80.99 109.55
N ALA A 402 -111.50 79.97 108.82
CA ALA A 402 -112.79 79.31 109.09
C ALA A 402 -112.84 78.65 110.47
N THR A 403 -111.71 78.09 110.94
CA THR A 403 -111.60 77.45 112.25
C THR A 403 -111.58 78.48 113.38
N GLY A 404 -111.06 79.69 113.13
CA GLY A 404 -111.13 80.83 114.05
C GLY A 404 -112.57 81.32 114.27
N ALA A 405 -113.30 81.56 113.19
CA ALA A 405 -114.70 82.03 113.24
C ALA A 405 -115.64 81.04 113.96
N MET A 406 -115.44 79.73 113.77
CA MET A 406 -116.24 78.68 114.43
C MET A 406 -116.10 78.68 115.97
N ARG A 407 -114.93 79.05 116.52
CA ARG A 407 -114.74 79.11 117.99
C ARG A 407 -115.46 80.30 118.61
N GLU A 408 -115.55 81.42 117.90
CA GLU A 408 -116.20 82.64 118.38
C GLU A 408 -117.74 82.46 118.48
N VAL A 409 -118.34 81.76 117.51
CA VAL A 409 -119.76 81.38 117.55
C VAL A 409 -120.07 80.45 118.74
N THR A 410 -119.16 79.53 119.05
CA THR A 410 -119.33 78.58 120.17
C THR A 410 -119.30 79.29 121.53
N ALA A 411 -118.48 80.33 121.70
CA ALA A 411 -118.44 81.13 122.92
C ALA A 411 -119.72 81.96 123.14
N SER A 412 -120.31 82.48 122.05
CA SER A 412 -121.57 83.25 122.13
C SER A 412 -122.77 82.41 122.58
N GLN A 413 -122.86 81.14 122.14
CA GLN A 413 -123.93 80.21 122.53
C GLN A 413 -123.90 79.84 124.02
N HIS A 414 -122.72 79.84 124.65
CA HIS A 414 -122.59 79.53 126.08
C HIS A 414 -123.17 80.65 126.97
N ASN A 415 -122.93 81.92 126.61
CA ASN A 415 -123.46 83.08 127.34
C ASN A 415 -125.00 83.18 127.29
N VAL A 416 -125.61 82.80 126.15
CA VAL A 416 -127.09 82.77 126.02
C VAL A 416 -127.71 81.69 126.92
N THR A 417 -127.02 80.56 127.09
CA THR A 417 -127.51 79.45 127.93
C THR A 417 -127.41 79.77 129.42
N GLU A 418 -126.43 80.57 129.84
CA GLU A 418 -126.25 80.95 131.25
C GLU A 418 -127.27 82.02 131.71
N ALA A 419 -127.58 82.99 130.85
CA ALA A 419 -128.61 84.00 131.14
C ALA A 419 -130.01 83.38 131.31
N ILE A 420 -130.33 82.31 130.56
CA ILE A 420 -131.62 81.61 130.68
C ILE A 420 -131.69 80.77 131.97
N ARG A 421 -130.58 80.22 132.48
CA ARG A 421 -130.57 79.48 133.76
C ARG A 421 -130.69 80.38 134.99
N GLY A 422 -130.17 81.61 134.92
CA GLY A 422 -130.37 82.60 136.00
C GLY A 422 -131.84 82.98 136.23
N LEU A 423 -132.67 82.92 135.18
CA LEU A 423 -134.10 83.26 135.27
C LEU A 423 -134.94 82.16 135.95
N SER A 424 -134.47 80.91 136.02
CA SER A 424 -135.25 79.80 136.59
C SER A 424 -135.03 79.57 138.09
N GLN A 425 -133.90 79.99 138.67
CA GLN A 425 -133.58 79.63 140.06
C GLN A 425 -133.97 80.65 141.14
N ARG A 426 -134.51 81.82 140.78
CA ARG A 426 -135.04 82.77 141.79
C ARG A 426 -136.55 82.75 141.96
N THR A 427 -137.24 81.85 141.27
CA THR A 427 -138.71 81.69 141.34
C THR A 427 -139.16 80.56 142.29
N GLU A 428 -138.27 79.75 142.85
CA GLU A 428 -138.68 78.65 143.76
C GLU A 428 -137.80 78.56 145.02
N ARG A 429 -137.83 79.63 145.83
CA ARG A 429 -137.76 79.57 147.30
C ARG A 429 -138.22 80.91 147.90
N ILE A 430 -139.52 80.97 148.19
CA ILE A 430 -140.25 81.75 149.22
C ILE A 430 -140.10 83.27 149.20
#